data_AF-A0A7J6QGG1-F1
#
_entry.id   AF-A0A7J6QGG1-F1
#
_cell.length_a   1.000
_cell.length_b   1.000
_cell.length_c   1.000
_cell.angle_alpha   90.00
_cell.angle_beta   90.00
_cell.angle_gamma   90.00
#
_symmetry.space_group_name_H-M   'P 1'
#
loop_
_entity.id
_entity.type
_entity.pdbx_description
1 polymer ?
#
loop_
_entity_poly.entity_id
_entity_poly.type
_entity_poly.pdbx_seq_one_letter_code
_entity_poly.pdbx_strand_id
1 'polypeptide(L)'
;AVHPAPLYEMITSGGVGLILWARRKQREAVTWAQFSDLFVLLGSTRFFVERYRGHNRLEGVGISQYQVVALCFILAGLILKLAINRGWISSEAEKKSKKKARAKKTN
;
A
#
# COMPACT_ATOMS: atom_id res chain seq x y z
N ALA A 1 19.83 -18.95 -18.32
CA ALA A 1 20.39 -18.30 -17.11
C ALA A 1 19.26 -18.12 -16.11
N VAL A 2 19.41 -18.63 -14.88
CA VAL A 2 18.41 -18.47 -13.82
C VAL A 2 18.43 -16.99 -13.42
N HIS A 3 17.32 -16.28 -13.62
CA HIS A 3 17.22 -14.88 -13.21
C HIS A 3 17.48 -14.80 -11.70
N PRO A 4 18.36 -13.89 -11.23
CA PRO A 4 18.65 -13.76 -9.81
C PRO A 4 17.44 -13.09 -9.13
N ALA A 5 16.44 -13.90 -8.77
CA ALA A 5 15.28 -13.48 -7.98
C ALA A 5 15.64 -12.61 -6.76
N PRO A 6 16.73 -12.89 -6.01
CA PRO A 6 17.10 -12.08 -4.85
C PRO A 6 17.41 -10.61 -5.19
N LEU A 7 17.98 -10.33 -6.37
CA LEU A 7 18.29 -8.97 -6.81
C LEU A 7 17.01 -8.17 -7.07
N TYR A 8 16.02 -8.78 -7.73
CA TYR A 8 14.74 -8.15 -7.99
C TYR A 8 13.97 -7.88 -6.70
N GLU A 9 13.97 -8.85 -5.77
CA GLU A 9 13.33 -8.71 -4.46
C GLU A 9 13.96 -7.60 -3.61
N MET A 10 15.29 -7.47 -3.65
CA MET A 10 16.00 -6.43 -2.92
C MET A 10 15.71 -5.03 -3.48
N ILE A 11 15.77 -4.87 -4.81
CA ILE A 11 15.46 -3.60 -5.48
C ILE A 11 14.01 -3.20 -5.23
N THR A 12 13.09 -4.15 -5.34
CA THR A 12 11.68 -3.87 -5.16
C THR A 12 11.31 -3.58 -3.72
N SER A 13 11.77 -4.38 -2.75
CA SER A 13 11.53 -4.13 -1.32
C SER A 13 12.20 -2.84 -0.85
N GLY A 14 13.42 -2.56 -1.32
CA GLY A 14 14.11 -1.30 -1.08
C GLY A 14 13.37 -0.10 -1.67
N GLY A 15 12.88 -0.22 -2.91
CA GLY A 15 12.09 0.81 -3.59
C GLY A 15 10.78 1.12 -2.87
N VAL A 16 10.04 0.10 -2.41
CA VAL A 16 8.82 0.27 -1.60
C VAL A 16 9.13 1.03 -0.32
N GLY A 17 10.19 0.64 0.39
CA GLY A 17 10.65 1.31 1.61
C GLY A 17 11.01 2.77 1.38
N LEU A 18 11.77 3.07 0.33
CA LEU A 18 12.17 4.44 -0.03
C LEU A 18 10.97 5.33 -0.38
N ILE A 19 10.01 4.82 -1.16
CA ILE A 19 8.80 5.57 -1.52
C ILE A 19 7.97 5.89 -0.28
N LEU A 20 7.78 4.90 0.61
CA LEU A 20 7.05 5.11 1.87
C LEU A 20 7.79 6.08 2.79
N TRP A 21 9.11 6.02 2.83
CA TRP A 21 9.94 6.92 3.61
C TRP A 21 9.87 8.35 3.10
N ALA A 22 9.94 8.57 1.79
CA ALA A 22 9.82 9.88 1.17
C ALA A 22 8.45 10.53 1.46
N ARG A 23 7.39 9.72 1.52
CA ARG A 23 6.01 10.18 1.79
C ARG A 23 5.65 10.20 3.26
N ARG A 24 6.54 9.76 4.15
CA ARG A 24 6.31 9.66 5.60
C ARG A 24 5.76 10.94 6.20
N LYS A 25 6.46 12.07 6.03
CA LYS A 25 6.10 13.35 6.66
C LYS A 25 4.73 13.87 6.22
N GLN A 26 4.29 13.55 5.00
CA GLN A 26 2.98 13.95 4.47
C GLN A 26 1.83 13.06 4.97
N ARG A 27 2.15 11.84 5.42
CA ARG A 27 1.19 10.80 5.78
C ARG A 27 1.08 10.55 7.28
N GLU A 28 2.02 11.07 8.08
CA GLU A 28 2.00 11.00 9.55
C GLU A 28 0.72 11.59 10.18
N ALA A 29 0.10 12.58 9.51
CA ALA A 29 -1.12 13.21 10.00
C ALA A 29 -2.37 12.31 9.90
N VAL A 30 -2.34 11.25 9.07
CA VAL A 30 -3.50 10.40 8.79
C VAL A 30 -3.18 8.95 9.11
N THR A 31 -3.71 8.47 10.25
CA THR A 31 -3.65 7.05 10.62
C THR A 31 -4.18 6.20 9.48
N TRP A 32 -3.48 5.10 9.14
CA TRP A 32 -3.76 4.18 8.02
C TRP A 32 -3.32 4.62 6.62
N ALA A 33 -2.92 5.88 6.40
CA ALA A 33 -2.55 6.33 5.06
C ALA A 33 -1.24 5.70 4.54
N GLN A 34 -0.24 5.55 5.42
CA GLN A 34 0.99 4.81 5.08
C GLN A 34 0.74 3.32 4.84
N PHE A 35 -0.21 2.72 5.57
CA PHE A 35 -0.56 1.31 5.41
C PHE A 35 -1.30 1.06 4.09
N SER A 36 -2.17 1.97 3.68
CA SER A 36 -2.81 1.96 2.36
C SER A 36 -1.76 2.08 1.24
N ASP A 37 -0.84 3.04 1.35
CA ASP A 37 0.24 3.20 0.37
C ASP A 37 1.13 1.93 0.29
N LEU A 38 1.40 1.29 1.44
CA LEU A 38 2.13 0.01 1.50
C LEU A 38 1.39 -1.10 0.74
N PHE A 39 0.08 -1.24 0.92
CA PHE A 39 -0.73 -2.25 0.23
C PHE A 39 -0.72 -2.06 -1.29
N VAL A 40 -0.89 -0.82 -1.76
CA VAL A 40 -0.85 -0.50 -3.19
C VAL A 40 0.53 -0.79 -3.78
N LEU A 41 1.59 -0.37 -3.09
CA LEU A 41 2.97 -0.61 -3.53
C LEU A 41 3.30 -2.09 -3.53
N LEU A 42 2.96 -2.84 -2.48
CA LEU A 42 3.22 -4.27 -2.36
C LEU A 42 2.52 -5.08 -3.46
N GLY A 43 1.25 -4.77 -3.77
CA GLY A 43 0.52 -5.40 -4.86
C GLY A 43 1.10 -5.07 -6.23
N SER A 44 1.50 -3.81 -6.45
CA SER A 44 2.16 -3.38 -7.70
C SER A 44 3.49 -4.11 -7.90
N THR A 45 4.30 -4.19 -6.84
CA THR A 45 5.57 -4.91 -6.85
C THR A 45 5.42 -6.38 -7.20
N ARG A 46 4.45 -7.07 -6.59
CA ARG A 46 4.14 -8.48 -6.90
C ARG A 46 3.74 -8.66 -8.37
N PHE A 47 3.03 -7.71 -8.96
CA PHE A 47 2.69 -7.73 -10.38
C PHE A 47 3.93 -7.58 -11.28
N PHE A 48 4.85 -6.66 -10.95
CA PHE A 48 6.10 -6.45 -11.70
C PHE A 48 7.06 -7.65 -11.61
N VAL A 49 7.25 -8.21 -10.42
CA VAL A 49 8.12 -9.38 -10.22
C VAL A 49 7.56 -10.61 -10.95
N GLU A 50 6.25 -10.82 -10.92
CA GLU A 50 5.60 -11.93 -11.63
C GLU A 50 5.71 -11.78 -13.16
N ARG A 51 5.68 -10.55 -13.68
CA ARG A 51 5.93 -10.29 -15.12
C ARG A 51 7.34 -10.70 -15.54
N TYR A 52 8.34 -10.46 -14.69
CA TYR A 52 9.74 -10.82 -14.95
C TYR A 52 10.04 -12.30 -14.70
N ARG A 53 9.25 -12.99 -13.87
CA ARG A 53 9.56 -14.36 -13.45
C ARG A 53 9.47 -15.40 -14.55
N GLY A 54 8.89 -15.08 -15.71
CA GLY A 54 8.95 -15.89 -16.94
C GLY A 54 8.38 -17.32 -16.87
N HIS A 55 8.03 -17.83 -15.68
CA HIS A 55 7.69 -19.23 -15.43
C HIS A 55 6.38 -19.38 -14.67
N ASN A 56 5.57 -20.30 -15.21
CA ASN A 56 4.36 -20.94 -14.69
C ASN A 56 3.08 -20.11 -14.73
N ARG A 57 2.56 -19.99 -15.96
CA ARG A 57 1.10 -20.06 -16.18
C ARG A 57 0.60 -21.33 -15.47
N LEU A 58 -0.39 -21.20 -14.57
CA LEU A 58 -1.20 -22.34 -14.16
C LEU A 58 -1.87 -22.90 -15.42
N GLU A 59 -1.56 -24.15 -15.74
CA GLU A 59 -2.24 -24.89 -16.80
C GLU A 59 -3.74 -24.88 -16.53
N GLY A 60 -4.52 -24.25 -17.42
CA GLY A 60 -5.99 -24.28 -17.40
C GLY A 60 -6.71 -22.94 -17.36
N VAL A 61 -6.12 -21.87 -16.78
CA VAL A 61 -6.86 -20.59 -16.56
C VAL A 61 -6.12 -19.35 -17.10
N GLY A 62 -4.84 -19.45 -17.46
CA GLY A 62 -4.08 -18.34 -18.04
C GLY A 62 -3.81 -17.16 -17.09
N ILE A 63 -4.27 -17.24 -15.84
CA ILE A 63 -4.04 -16.27 -14.76
C ILE A 63 -3.20 -16.94 -13.68
N SER A 64 -2.10 -16.30 -13.29
CA SER A 64 -1.24 -16.77 -12.20
C SER A 64 -1.88 -16.45 -10.85
N GLN A 65 -1.86 -17.38 -9.88
CA GLN A 65 -2.36 -17.16 -8.51
C GLN A 65 -1.75 -15.90 -7.87
N TYR A 66 -0.51 -15.59 -8.24
CA TYR A 66 0.19 -14.39 -7.78
C TYR A 66 -0.37 -13.09 -8.37
N GLN A 67 -0.99 -13.12 -9.56
CA GLN A 67 -1.68 -11.97 -10.14
C GLN A 67 -3.00 -11.68 -9.40
N VAL A 68 -3.73 -12.72 -8.97
CA VAL A 68 -4.95 -12.56 -8.16
C VAL A 68 -4.61 -11.92 -6.81
N VAL A 69 -3.54 -12.39 -6.16
CA VAL A 69 -3.07 -11.80 -4.89
C VAL A 69 -2.62 -10.35 -5.08
N ALA A 70 -1.90 -10.04 -6.17
CA ALA A 70 -1.52 -8.66 -6.50
C ALA A 70 -2.73 -7.75 -6.67
N LEU A 71 -3.75 -8.20 -7.39
CA LEU A 71 -5.03 -7.49 -7.57
C LEU A 71 -5.74 -7.26 -6.24
N CYS A 72 -5.82 -8.28 -5.38
CA CYS A 72 -6.42 -8.15 -4.05
C CYS A 72 -5.70 -7.09 -3.19
N PHE A 73 -4.36 -7.06 -3.21
CA PHE A 73 -3.59 -6.04 -2.48
C PHE A 73 -3.82 -4.62 -3.02
N ILE A 74 -3.85 -4.46 -4.36
CA ILE A 74 -4.14 -3.18 -5.00
C ILE A 74 -5.55 -2.70 -4.66
N LEU A 75 -6.55 -3.58 -4.77
CA LEU A 75 -7.96 -3.27 -4.47
C LEU A 75 -8.15 -2.93 -3.00
N ALA A 76 -7.59 -3.71 -2.07
CA ALA A 76 -7.66 -3.41 -0.64
C ALA A 76 -6.99 -2.07 -0.31
N GLY A 77 -5.84 -1.77 -0.91
CA GLY A 77 -5.15 -0.48 -0.75
C GLY A 77 -5.98 0.71 -1.28
N LEU A 78 -6.60 0.55 -2.46
CA LEU A 78 -7.49 1.57 -3.05
C LEU A 78 -8.75 1.82 -2.23
N ILE A 79 -9.42 0.76 -1.78
CA ILE A 79 -10.61 0.85 -0.93
C ILE A 79 -10.26 1.61 0.35
N LEU A 80 -9.14 1.26 0.99
CA LEU A 80 -8.69 1.92 2.21
C LEU A 80 -8.37 3.41 1.95
N LYS A 81 -7.73 3.73 0.83
CA LYS A 81 -7.45 5.12 0.43
C LYS A 81 -8.73 5.92 0.19
N LEU A 82 -9.71 5.33 -0.48
CA LEU A 82 -11.02 5.95 -0.74
C LEU A 82 -11.80 6.13 0.56
N ALA A 83 -11.76 5.17 1.48
CA ALA A 83 -12.39 5.27 2.79
C ALA A 83 -11.76 6.37 3.67
N ILE A 84 -10.43 6.54 3.60
CA ILE A 84 -9.71 7.65 4.23
C ILE A 84 -10.12 8.99 3.60
N ASN A 85 -10.10 9.10 2.27
CA ASN A 85 -10.48 10.34 1.56
C ASN A 85 -11.94 10.73 1.78
N ARG A 86 -12.85 9.75 1.94
CA ARG A 86 -14.27 9.98 2.26
C ARG A 86 -14.51 10.26 3.75
N GLY A 87 -13.46 10.24 4.59
CA GLY A 87 -13.57 10.47 6.03
C GLY A 87 -14.28 9.36 6.81
N TRP A 88 -14.54 8.21 6.18
CA TRP A 88 -15.14 7.04 6.86
C TRP A 88 -14.21 6.49 7.94
N ILE A 89 -12.90 6.57 7.66
CA ILE A 89 -11.85 6.30 8.63
C ILE A 89 -11.35 7.67 9.10
N SER A 90 -12.06 8.24 10.07
CA SER A 90 -11.59 9.45 10.76
C SER A 90 -10.49 9.05 11.73
N SER A 91 -9.29 9.57 11.47
CA SER A 91 -8.11 9.33 12.29
C SER A 91 -8.34 9.84 13.72
N GLU A 92 -7.92 9.06 14.71
CA GLU A 92 -7.80 9.47 16.12
C GLU A 92 -7.10 10.84 16.28
N ALA A 93 -6.19 11.20 15.37
CA ALA A 93 -5.52 12.50 15.35
C ALA A 93 -6.49 13.66 15.01
N GLU A 94 -7.41 13.44 14.06
CA GLU A 94 -8.47 14.40 13.72
C GLU A 94 -9.46 14.57 14.88
N LYS A 95 -9.82 13.46 15.54
CA LYS A 95 -10.66 13.49 16.75
C LYS A 95 -10.00 14.26 17.89
N LYS A 96 -8.70 14.03 18.15
CA LYS A 96 -7.92 14.77 19.16
C LYS A 96 -7.80 16.26 18.83
N SER A 97 -7.57 16.62 17.56
CA SER A 97 -7.50 18.00 17.09
C SER A 97 -8.84 18.74 17.30
N LYS A 98 -9.96 18.15 16.86
CA LYS A 98 -11.29 18.72 17.06
C LYS A 98 -11.65 18.84 18.54
N LYS A 99 -11.26 17.87 19.38
CA LYS A 99 -11.47 17.91 20.84
C LYS A 99 -10.68 19.07 21.49
N LYS A 100 -9.42 19.29 21.10
CA LYS A 100 -8.61 20.44 21.54
C LYS A 100 -9.21 21.78 21.08
N ALA A 101 -9.66 21.87 19.82
CA ALA A 101 -10.29 23.08 19.30
C ALA A 101 -11.61 23.40 20.01
N ARG A 102 -12.41 22.38 20.36
CA ARG A 102 -13.65 22.54 21.12
C ARG A 102 -13.40 22.96 22.57
N ALA A 103 -12.37 22.41 23.22
CA ALA A 103 -11.98 22.78 24.59
C ALA A 103 -11.43 24.22 24.70
N LYS A 104 -10.78 24.73 23.63
CA LYS A 104 -10.30 26.12 23.57
C LYS A 104 -11.42 27.15 23.35
N LYS A 105 -12.59 26.72 22.86
CA LYS A 105 -13.73 27.61 22.55
C LYS A 105 -14.68 27.82 23.76
N THR A 106 -14.47 27.07 24.83
CA THR A 106 -15.27 27.10 26.07
C THR A 106 -14.56 27.77 27.25
N ASN A 107 -13.32 28.25 27.05
CA ASN A 107 -12.58 29.14 27.94
C ASN A 107 -12.54 30.52 27.30
#